data_AF-A0A1G7Q805-F1
#
_entry.id   AF-A0A1G7Q805-F1
#
_cell.length_a   1.000
_cell.length_b   1.000
_cell.length_c   1.000
_cell.angle_alpha   90.00
_cell.angle_beta   90.00
_cell.angle_gamma   90.00
#
_symmetry.space_group_name_H-M   'P 1'
#
loop_
_entity.id
_entity.type
_entity.pdbx_description
1 polymer ?
#
loop_
_entity_poly.entity_id
_entity_poly.type
_entity_poly.pdbx_seq_one_letter_code
_entity_poly.pdbx_strand_id
1 'polypeptide(L)'
;MLGALAAVVITQAGCATQVKSLPLQSAVQQPAAGSGVALYFGSQAHPAVQQQLGEASYSARVARAQDGADASCNHALAEALSKLRAVAQEKNANAVINIQTRFHTTDTSSSTDFTCGVSPSAAAVAVHGDLVVLQSN
;
A
#
# COMPACT_ATOMS: atom_id res chain seq x y z
N MET A 1 -29.93 -24.31 -49.75
CA MET A 1 -29.38 -24.73 -48.44
C MET A 1 -28.71 -23.52 -47.81
N LEU A 2 -29.34 -22.88 -46.82
CA LEU A 2 -28.77 -21.75 -46.08
C LEU A 2 -27.97 -22.32 -44.89
N GLY A 3 -26.64 -22.19 -44.93
CA GLY A 3 -25.76 -22.53 -43.82
C GLY A 3 -25.62 -21.33 -42.87
N ALA A 4 -26.06 -21.47 -41.63
CA ALA A 4 -25.87 -20.47 -40.58
C ALA A 4 -24.49 -20.67 -39.92
N LEU A 5 -23.59 -19.69 -40.09
CA LEU A 5 -22.33 -19.58 -39.33
C LEU A 5 -22.63 -18.95 -37.97
N ALA A 6 -22.65 -19.76 -36.91
CA ALA A 6 -22.72 -19.27 -35.53
C ALA A 6 -21.30 -18.91 -35.05
N ALA A 7 -20.99 -17.61 -34.97
CA ALA A 7 -19.77 -17.14 -34.34
C ALA A 7 -19.93 -17.17 -32.81
N VAL A 8 -19.27 -18.14 -32.15
CA VAL A 8 -19.18 -18.16 -30.69
C VAL A 8 -18.15 -17.11 -30.26
N VAL A 9 -18.63 -15.96 -29.82
CA VAL A 9 -17.81 -14.95 -29.15
C VAL A 9 -17.56 -15.41 -27.71
N ILE A 10 -16.41 -16.06 -27.48
CA ILE A 10 -15.93 -16.38 -26.14
C ILE A 10 -15.51 -15.06 -25.49
N THR A 11 -16.38 -14.49 -24.66
CA THR A 11 -16.01 -13.35 -23.81
C THR A 11 -14.99 -13.84 -22.78
N GLN A 12 -13.71 -13.59 -23.02
CA GLN A 12 -12.67 -13.80 -22.02
C GLN A 12 -12.92 -12.78 -20.89
N ALA A 13 -13.57 -13.22 -19.81
CA ALA A 13 -13.52 -12.51 -18.54
C ALA A 13 -12.04 -12.49 -18.12
N GLY A 14 -11.38 -11.37 -18.41
CA GLY A 14 -9.93 -11.27 -18.28
C GLY A 14 -9.48 -11.58 -16.86
N CYS A 15 -8.53 -12.51 -16.73
CA CYS A 15 -7.75 -12.76 -15.51
C CYS A 15 -6.81 -11.59 -15.18
N ALA A 16 -7.17 -10.37 -15.57
CA ALA A 16 -6.32 -9.20 -15.46
C ALA A 16 -6.43 -8.62 -14.04
N THR A 17 -5.28 -8.25 -13.49
CA THR A 17 -5.22 -7.47 -12.27
C THR A 17 -5.70 -6.05 -12.56
N GLN A 18 -6.68 -5.57 -11.81
CA GLN A 18 -7.12 -4.19 -11.85
C GLN A 18 -6.34 -3.35 -10.85
N VAL A 19 -5.90 -2.16 -11.28
CA VAL A 19 -5.31 -1.17 -10.39
C VAL A 19 -6.43 -0.32 -9.80
N LYS A 20 -6.49 -0.22 -8.47
CA LYS A 20 -7.46 0.58 -7.72
C LYS A 20 -6.73 1.65 -6.93
N SER A 21 -7.32 2.84 -6.89
CA SER A 21 -7.01 3.87 -5.90
C SER A 21 -8.09 3.81 -4.83
N LEU A 22 -7.69 3.72 -3.56
CA LEU A 22 -8.58 3.61 -2.41
C LEU A 22 -8.20 4.65 -1.36
N PRO A 23 -9.17 5.17 -0.59
CA PRO A 23 -8.86 6.07 0.50
C PRO A 23 -8.03 5.35 1.56
N LEU A 24 -6.98 6.01 2.06
CA LEU A 24 -6.29 5.61 3.27
C LEU A 24 -7.33 5.59 4.39
N GLN A 25 -7.63 4.38 4.86
CA GLN A 25 -8.48 4.20 6.03
C GLN A 25 -7.82 4.96 7.18
N SER A 26 -8.61 5.66 8.00
CA SER A 26 -8.15 6.24 9.26
C SER A 26 -7.54 5.18 10.21
N ALA A 27 -7.73 3.89 9.89
CA ALA A 27 -7.11 2.74 10.52
C ALA A 27 -5.64 2.50 10.16
N VAL A 28 -4.99 3.32 9.32
CA VAL A 28 -3.52 3.45 9.38
C VAL A 28 -3.18 4.17 10.69
N GLN A 29 -3.32 3.41 11.77
CA GLN A 29 -3.24 3.93 13.13
C GLN A 29 -1.81 4.37 13.37
N GLN A 30 -1.66 5.64 13.74
CA GLN A 30 -0.42 6.09 14.33
C GLN A 30 -0.20 5.29 15.62
N PRO A 31 1.03 4.87 15.94
CA PRO A 31 1.32 4.30 17.24
C PRO A 31 0.88 5.27 18.34
N ALA A 32 0.56 4.73 19.52
CA ALA A 32 0.37 5.57 20.69
C ALA A 32 1.63 6.42 20.92
N ALA A 33 1.46 7.62 21.46
CA ALA A 33 2.54 8.59 21.59
C ALA A 33 3.78 7.95 22.24
N GLY A 34 4.87 7.87 21.46
CA GLY A 34 6.16 7.34 21.92
C GLY A 34 6.32 5.82 21.94
N SER A 35 5.33 5.01 21.53
CA SER A 35 5.40 3.54 21.63
C SER A 35 5.66 2.80 20.31
N GLY A 36 5.99 3.50 19.22
CA GLY A 36 6.29 2.84 17.95
C GLY A 36 6.74 3.78 16.84
N VAL A 37 6.84 3.24 15.63
CA VAL A 37 7.25 3.98 14.44
C VAL A 37 6.04 4.69 13.82
N ALA A 38 6.12 6.01 13.84
CA ALA A 38 5.16 6.91 13.21
C ALA A 38 5.19 6.76 11.68
N LEU A 39 4.04 6.81 11.01
CA LEU A 39 3.94 6.73 9.56
C LEU A 39 3.31 8.01 9.01
N TYR A 40 3.98 8.65 8.04
CA TYR A 40 3.51 9.86 7.37
C TYR A 40 3.49 9.64 5.85
N PHE A 41 2.30 9.72 5.27
CA PHE A 41 2.04 9.49 3.85
C PHE A 41 2.18 10.75 3.01
N GLY A 42 2.79 10.62 1.84
CA GLY A 42 3.03 11.73 0.93
C GLY A 42 3.58 12.95 1.67
N SER A 43 2.86 14.08 1.56
CA SER A 43 3.22 15.34 2.21
C SER A 43 2.51 15.59 3.55
N GLN A 44 2.12 14.56 4.29
CA GLN A 44 1.55 14.72 5.63
C GLN A 44 2.52 15.47 6.55
N ALA A 45 2.01 16.42 7.32
CA ALA A 45 2.82 17.19 8.25
C ALA A 45 3.38 16.27 9.36
N HIS A 46 4.67 16.45 9.65
CA HIS A 46 5.40 15.75 10.70
C HIS A 46 6.38 16.70 11.40
N PRO A 47 6.83 16.39 12.63
CA PRO A 47 7.92 17.14 13.28
C PRO A 47 9.18 17.20 12.41
N ALA A 48 10.09 18.14 12.69
CA ALA A 48 11.30 18.28 11.88
C ALA A 48 12.21 17.03 11.98
N VAL A 49 12.87 16.72 10.87
CA VAL A 49 13.80 15.60 10.78
C VAL A 49 15.08 15.93 11.53
N GLN A 50 15.40 15.14 12.55
CA GLN A 50 16.67 15.20 13.26
C GLN A 50 17.76 14.42 12.52
N GLN A 51 17.43 13.25 11.97
CA GLN A 51 18.38 12.39 11.28
C GLN A 51 17.69 11.56 10.19
N GLN A 52 18.31 11.49 9.01
CA GLN A 52 17.94 10.57 7.94
C GLN A 52 18.69 9.24 8.12
N LEU A 53 17.98 8.12 8.07
CA LEU A 53 18.53 6.76 8.25
C LEU A 53 18.48 5.91 6.97
N GLY A 54 18.04 6.52 5.87
CA GLY A 54 17.94 5.91 4.55
C GLY A 54 16.48 5.70 4.13
N GLU A 55 16.27 4.84 3.16
CA GLU A 55 14.95 4.52 2.61
C GLU A 55 14.68 3.02 2.72
N ALA A 56 13.40 2.65 2.72
CA ALA A 56 12.99 1.26 2.68
C ALA A 56 11.75 1.06 1.81
N SER A 57 11.65 -0.13 1.21
CA SER A 57 10.52 -0.52 0.37
C SER A 57 10.12 -1.96 0.64
N TYR A 58 8.82 -2.19 0.83
CA TYR A 58 8.25 -3.52 1.05
C TYR A 58 6.98 -3.73 0.25
N SER A 59 6.76 -4.97 -0.17
CA SER A 59 5.52 -5.38 -0.80
C SER A 59 4.79 -6.42 0.03
N ALA A 60 3.47 -6.42 -0.07
CA ALA A 60 2.64 -7.49 0.43
C ALA A 60 1.68 -7.95 -0.66
N ARG A 61 1.39 -9.26 -0.63
CA ARG A 61 0.39 -9.90 -1.48
C ARG A 61 -0.43 -10.82 -0.59
N VAL A 62 -1.72 -10.54 -0.49
CA VAL A 62 -2.66 -11.31 0.33
C VAL A 62 -3.65 -12.05 -0.56
N ALA A 63 -4.20 -13.15 -0.04
CA ALA A 63 -5.30 -13.85 -0.71
C ALA A 63 -6.53 -12.95 -0.78
N ARG A 64 -7.37 -13.20 -1.78
CA ARG A 64 -8.65 -12.49 -1.94
C ARG A 64 -9.55 -12.77 -0.74
N ALA A 65 -9.83 -11.75 0.05
CA ALA A 65 -10.74 -11.83 1.18
C ALA A 65 -12.21 -11.87 0.68
N GLN A 66 -13.06 -12.60 1.41
CA GLN A 66 -14.47 -12.80 1.03
C GLN A 66 -15.32 -11.52 1.13
N ASP A 67 -14.87 -10.57 1.93
CA ASP A 67 -15.46 -9.26 2.17
C ASP A 67 -15.17 -8.21 1.08
N GLY A 68 -14.39 -8.57 0.05
CA GLY A 68 -14.30 -7.78 -1.18
C GLY A 68 -12.94 -7.13 -1.44
N ALA A 69 -12.86 -6.40 -2.56
CA ALA A 69 -11.60 -5.93 -3.16
C ALA A 69 -10.84 -4.98 -2.25
N ASP A 70 -11.59 -4.05 -1.69
CA ASP A 70 -11.07 -2.94 -0.93
C ASP A 70 -10.54 -3.44 0.42
N ALA A 71 -11.25 -4.39 1.05
CA ALA A 71 -10.78 -5.09 2.24
C ALA A 71 -9.46 -5.83 1.98
N SER A 72 -9.36 -6.58 0.88
CA SER A 72 -8.10 -7.25 0.51
C SER A 72 -6.95 -6.25 0.31
N CYS A 73 -7.21 -5.10 -0.30
CA CYS A 73 -6.22 -4.04 -0.45
C CYS A 73 -5.80 -3.43 0.90
N ASN A 74 -6.75 -3.19 1.80
CA ASN A 74 -6.46 -2.70 3.14
C ASN A 74 -5.60 -3.70 3.93
N HIS A 75 -5.87 -5.01 3.81
CA HIS A 75 -5.04 -6.06 4.41
C HIS A 75 -3.62 -6.08 3.85
N ALA A 76 -3.48 -6.00 2.52
CA ALA A 76 -2.17 -5.92 1.87
C ALA A 76 -1.39 -4.67 2.33
N LEU A 77 -2.06 -3.52 2.40
CA LEU A 77 -1.45 -2.28 2.88
C LEU A 77 -0.98 -2.43 4.34
N ALA A 78 -1.84 -2.93 5.24
CA ALA A 78 -1.49 -3.12 6.64
C ALA A 78 -0.28 -4.05 6.82
N GLU A 79 -0.20 -5.15 6.06
CA GLU A 79 0.94 -6.05 6.09
C GLU A 79 2.22 -5.38 5.58
N ALA A 80 2.15 -4.63 4.48
CA ALA A 80 3.31 -3.92 3.92
C ALA A 80 3.84 -2.85 4.88
N LEU A 81 2.94 -2.07 5.51
CA LEU A 81 3.31 -1.06 6.52
C LEU A 81 3.86 -1.69 7.80
N SER A 82 3.38 -2.85 8.20
CA SER A 82 3.93 -3.59 9.34
C SER A 82 5.40 -3.97 9.10
N LYS A 83 5.73 -4.49 7.92
CA LYS A 83 7.12 -4.78 7.51
C LYS A 83 7.98 -3.53 7.48
N LEU A 84 7.43 -2.42 6.98
CA LEU A 84 8.11 -1.12 6.94
C LEU A 84 8.41 -0.59 8.35
N ARG A 85 7.46 -0.73 9.29
CA ARG A 85 7.69 -0.39 10.71
C ARG A 85 8.76 -1.26 11.35
N ALA A 86 8.75 -2.57 11.07
CA ALA A 86 9.74 -3.49 11.61
C ALA A 86 11.17 -3.09 11.21
N VAL A 87 11.42 -2.80 9.93
CA VAL A 87 12.77 -2.36 9.51
C VAL A 87 13.14 -0.98 10.06
N ALA A 88 12.16 -0.09 10.22
CA ALA A 88 12.40 1.22 10.81
C ALA A 88 12.86 1.05 12.27
N GLN A 89 12.22 0.17 13.02
CA GLN A 89 12.64 -0.19 14.39
C GLN A 89 14.05 -0.79 14.41
N GLU A 90 14.34 -1.75 13.52
CA GLU A 90 15.68 -2.37 13.42
C GLU A 90 16.78 -1.33 13.12
N LYS A 91 16.45 -0.28 12.37
CA LYS A 91 17.36 0.82 12.02
C LYS A 91 17.36 1.96 13.03
N ASN A 92 16.64 1.84 14.14
CA ASN A 92 16.46 2.88 15.16
C ASN A 92 15.80 4.17 14.64
N ALA A 93 14.99 4.07 13.58
CA ALA A 93 14.08 5.13 13.17
C ALA A 93 12.87 5.17 14.11
N ASN A 94 12.37 6.39 14.39
CA ASN A 94 11.12 6.60 15.13
C ASN A 94 9.96 6.98 14.20
N ALA A 95 10.23 7.27 12.92
CA ALA A 95 9.21 7.51 11.92
C ALA A 95 9.64 7.03 10.53
N VAL A 96 8.63 6.81 9.68
CA VAL A 96 8.79 6.74 8.24
C VAL A 96 7.97 7.86 7.61
N ILE A 97 8.62 8.71 6.83
CA ILE A 97 8.00 9.85 6.15
C ILE A 97 7.99 9.62 4.63
N ASN A 98 7.31 10.52 3.90
CA ASN A 98 7.20 10.46 2.44
C ASN A 98 6.68 9.09 1.96
N ILE A 99 5.78 8.45 2.72
CA ILE A 99 5.31 7.12 2.36
C ILE A 99 4.50 7.20 1.07
N GLN A 100 4.93 6.41 0.09
CA GLN A 100 4.31 6.26 -1.21
C GLN A 100 3.85 4.83 -1.38
N THR A 101 2.78 4.64 -2.15
CA THR A 101 2.28 3.31 -2.50
C THR A 101 2.38 3.09 -3.99
N ARG A 102 2.59 1.83 -4.39
CA ARG A 102 2.70 1.47 -5.79
C ARG A 102 2.12 0.11 -6.10
N PHE A 103 1.68 -0.02 -7.34
CA PHE A 103 1.42 -1.31 -7.96
C PHE A 103 1.96 -1.28 -9.40
N HIS A 104 2.92 -2.15 -9.70
CA HIS A 104 3.74 -2.08 -10.93
C HIS A 104 4.29 -0.67 -11.18
N THR A 105 3.87 -0.02 -12.28
CA THR A 105 4.32 1.32 -12.70
C THR A 105 3.37 2.43 -12.23
N THR A 106 2.31 2.10 -11.50
CA THR A 106 1.39 3.09 -10.94
C THR A 106 1.83 3.41 -9.52
N ASP A 107 2.43 4.58 -9.35
CA ASP A 107 2.86 5.11 -8.06
C ASP A 107 1.83 6.15 -7.56
N THR A 108 1.69 6.28 -6.25
CA THR A 108 0.82 7.26 -5.61
C THR A 108 1.52 7.83 -4.39
N SER A 109 1.78 9.14 -4.46
CA SER A 109 2.22 9.97 -3.35
C SER A 109 1.06 10.83 -2.89
N SER A 110 0.15 10.23 -2.12
CA SER A 110 -1.04 10.89 -1.58
C SER A 110 -1.07 10.75 -0.06
N SER A 111 -1.52 11.80 0.61
CA SER A 111 -1.79 11.81 2.05
C SER A 111 -3.15 11.21 2.41
N THR A 112 -4.00 10.94 1.41
CA THR A 112 -5.39 10.50 1.59
C THR A 112 -5.73 9.21 0.87
N ASP A 113 -4.91 8.77 -0.09
CA ASP A 113 -5.22 7.63 -0.96
C ASP A 113 -4.01 6.73 -1.18
N PHE A 114 -4.25 5.47 -1.54
CA PHE A 114 -3.23 4.51 -1.90
C PHE A 114 -3.61 3.67 -3.12
N THR A 115 -2.60 3.24 -3.87
CA THR A 115 -2.75 2.35 -5.01
C THR A 115 -2.61 0.88 -4.60
N CYS A 116 -3.46 0.03 -5.16
CA CYS A 116 -3.46 -1.42 -4.93
C CYS A 116 -3.84 -2.17 -6.22
N GLY A 117 -3.20 -3.31 -6.48
CA GLY A 117 -3.59 -4.23 -7.54
C GLY A 117 -4.48 -5.35 -7.01
N VAL A 118 -5.62 -5.60 -7.65
CA VAL A 118 -6.56 -6.67 -7.29
C VAL A 118 -6.80 -7.60 -8.47
N SER A 119 -6.58 -8.89 -8.27
CA SER A 119 -6.93 -9.96 -9.20
C SER A 119 -8.09 -10.79 -8.64
N PRO A 120 -8.62 -11.78 -9.38
CA PRO A 120 -9.61 -12.70 -8.83
C PRO A 120 -9.14 -13.49 -7.60
N SER A 121 -7.82 -13.67 -7.42
CA SER A 121 -7.25 -14.51 -6.37
C SER A 121 -6.46 -13.76 -5.30
N ALA A 122 -6.12 -12.49 -5.50
CA ALA A 122 -5.27 -11.74 -4.57
C ALA A 122 -5.42 -10.22 -4.64
N ALA A 123 -4.89 -9.55 -3.63
CA ALA A 123 -4.56 -8.12 -3.67
C ALA A 123 -3.08 -7.91 -3.35
N ALA A 124 -2.46 -6.90 -3.94
CA ALA A 124 -1.06 -6.58 -3.73
C ALA A 124 -0.78 -5.07 -3.77
N VAL A 125 0.17 -4.65 -2.95
CA VAL A 125 0.68 -3.27 -2.89
C VAL A 125 2.14 -3.31 -2.48
N ALA A 126 2.91 -2.34 -2.96
CA ALA A 126 4.21 -2.01 -2.41
C ALA A 126 4.18 -0.62 -1.79
N VAL A 127 4.91 -0.46 -0.69
CA VAL A 127 5.10 0.79 0.03
C VAL A 127 6.58 1.14 0.03
N HIS A 128 6.90 2.41 -0.12
CA HIS A 128 8.25 2.96 0.01
C HIS A 128 8.20 4.19 0.91
N GLY A 129 9.27 4.46 1.65
CA GLY A 129 9.39 5.69 2.41
C GLY A 129 10.77 5.87 3.05
N ASP A 130 10.93 7.02 3.67
CA ASP A 130 12.18 7.48 4.26
C ASP A 130 12.21 7.17 5.75
N LEU A 131 13.23 6.44 6.20
CA LEU A 131 13.43 6.10 7.60
C LEU A 131 14.12 7.26 8.29
N VAL A 132 13.50 7.81 9.34
CA VAL A 132 13.98 9.02 10.00
C VAL A 132 13.88 8.94 11.51
N VAL A 133 14.71 9.76 12.16
CA VAL A 133 14.50 10.20 13.53
C VAL A 133 13.91 11.60 13.45
N LEU A 134 12.69 11.77 13.94
CA LEU A 134 12.03 13.06 14.10
C LEU A 134 12.34 13.63 15.48
N GLN A 135 12.40 14.96 15.57
CA GLN A 135 12.52 15.66 16.83
C GLN A 135 11.31 15.40 17.73
N SER A 136 11.57 15.09 18.99
CA SER A 136 10.54 15.16 20.04
C SER A 136 10.18 16.64 20.25
N ASN A 137 8.88 16.96 20.22
CA ASN A 137 8.40 18.28 20.66
C ASN A 137 8.53 18.42 22.18
#